data_AF-X5YI85-F1
#
_entry.id   AF-X5YI85-F1
#
_cell.length_a   1.000
_cell.length_b   1.000
_cell.length_c   1.000
_cell.angle_alpha   90.00
_cell.angle_beta   90.00
_cell.angle_gamma   90.00
#
_symmetry.space_group_name_H-M   'P 1'
#
loop_
_entity.id
_entity.type
_entity.pdbx_description
1 polymer ?
#
loop_
_entity_poly.entity_id
_entity_poly.type
_entity_poly.pdbx_seq_one_letter_code
_entity_poly.pdbx_strand_id
1 'polypeptide(L)'
;MPDDDFEFPSTVPTLAKVPVQFRACYQPTGFGGFTLTPEAQAIADEGNAALAAAQQAHEAALANSDNVIKERTDTLHGMIARAAIGDVLDAQGVPGRFAPAGLALFLTTHKVEVEPADDGDGHVALIRDGFGLRSVEAAVSAWLVSDEGRAYAPARKSAGEFGRMIADLKKQR
;
A
#
# COMPACT_ATOMS: atom_id res chain seq x y z
N MET A 1 -0.13 14.62 31.03
CA MET A 1 0.29 15.79 31.83
C MET A 1 -0.52 16.97 31.35
N PRO A 2 -0.92 17.94 32.18
CA PRO A 2 -1.66 19.09 31.69
C PRO A 2 -0.76 19.89 30.75
N ASP A 3 -1.28 20.14 29.55
CA ASP A 3 -0.71 21.00 28.52
C ASP A 3 -0.71 22.46 29.02
N ASP A 4 0.28 22.84 29.82
CA ASP A 4 0.57 24.25 30.12
C ASP A 4 1.43 24.85 28.98
N ASP A 5 0.87 24.86 27.77
CA ASP A 5 1.47 25.53 26.62
C ASP A 5 1.26 27.04 26.78
N PHE A 6 2.12 27.67 27.60
CA PHE A 6 2.19 29.13 27.68
C PHE A 6 2.87 29.67 26.41
N GLU A 7 2.09 30.28 25.51
CA GLU A 7 2.51 30.72 24.16
C GLU A 7 3.50 31.92 24.09
N PHE A 8 4.24 32.23 25.17
CA PHE A 8 5.24 33.33 25.23
C PHE A 8 4.90 34.58 24.38
N PRO A 9 3.78 35.26 24.65
CA PRO A 9 3.34 36.40 23.85
C PRO A 9 4.33 37.58 23.91
N SER A 10 4.59 38.22 22.77
CA SER A 10 5.49 39.39 22.66
C SER A 10 5.11 40.56 23.56
N THR A 11 3.82 40.72 23.84
CA THR A 11 3.28 41.76 24.72
C THR A 11 2.18 41.21 25.61
N VAL A 12 2.17 41.65 26.87
CA VAL A 12 1.13 41.33 27.84
C VAL A 12 0.63 42.59 28.53
N PRO A 13 -0.69 42.74 28.75
CA PRO A 13 -1.24 43.88 29.47
C PRO A 13 -0.92 43.81 30.98
N THR A 14 -0.69 42.61 31.52
CA THR A 14 -0.36 42.39 32.93
C THR A 14 0.45 41.11 33.12
N LEU A 15 1.38 41.11 34.08
CA LEU A 15 2.16 39.94 34.48
C LEU A 15 1.34 38.91 35.28
N ALA A 16 0.11 39.23 35.69
CA ALA A 16 -0.75 38.32 36.46
C ALA A 16 -1.04 37.01 35.72
N LYS A 17 -1.12 37.06 34.38
CA LYS A 17 -1.37 35.90 33.51
C LYS A 17 -0.09 35.20 33.05
N VAL A 18 1.08 35.76 33.36
CA VAL A 18 2.38 35.16 33.03
C VAL A 18 2.81 34.27 34.20
N PRO A 19 3.18 32.99 33.96
CA PRO A 19 3.74 32.12 34.98
C PRO A 19 4.92 32.77 35.69
N VAL A 20 5.03 32.56 37.01
CA VAL A 20 5.99 33.29 37.86
C VAL A 20 7.42 33.17 37.34
N GLN A 21 7.80 31.99 36.85
CA GLN A 21 9.11 31.70 36.27
C GLN A 21 9.45 32.53 35.02
N PHE A 22 8.46 33.06 34.28
CA PHE A 22 8.68 33.77 33.02
C PHE A 22 8.44 35.28 33.13
N ARG A 23 8.00 35.80 34.29
CA ARG A 23 7.77 37.23 34.48
C ARG A 23 9.04 38.08 34.32
N ALA A 24 10.20 37.52 34.66
CA ALA A 24 11.50 38.18 34.52
C ALA A 24 11.89 38.46 33.06
N CYS A 25 11.28 37.77 32.11
CA CYS A 25 11.49 37.95 30.69
C CYS A 25 10.77 39.18 30.13
N TYR A 26 9.94 39.88 30.92
CA TYR A 26 9.11 40.99 30.47
C TYR A 26 9.51 42.31 31.15
N GLN A 27 9.62 43.37 30.36
CA GLN A 27 9.91 44.73 30.80
C GLN A 27 8.71 45.66 30.61
N PRO A 28 8.47 46.63 31.52
CA PRO A 28 7.34 47.54 31.41
C PRO A 28 7.45 48.44 30.18
N THR A 29 6.33 48.66 29.50
CA THR A 29 6.23 49.61 28.40
C THR A 29 5.81 50.99 28.92
N GLY A 30 6.36 52.06 28.33
CA GLY A 30 6.04 53.44 28.71
C GLY A 30 4.57 53.86 28.47
N PHE A 31 3.76 53.00 27.85
CA PHE A 31 2.36 53.24 27.51
C PHE A 31 1.37 52.33 28.27
N GLY A 32 1.85 51.62 29.29
CA GLY A 32 1.07 50.64 30.03
C GLY A 32 1.15 49.25 29.40
N GLY A 33 1.55 48.27 30.21
CA GLY A 33 1.77 46.88 29.80
C GLY A 33 3.23 46.45 29.93
N PHE A 34 3.54 45.26 29.43
CA PHE A 34 4.87 44.68 29.44
C PHE A 34 5.19 44.03 28.09
N THR A 35 6.41 44.19 27.61
CA THR A 35 6.95 43.54 26.40
C THR A 35 8.03 42.56 26.79
N LEU A 36 8.24 41.50 26.01
CA LEU A 36 9.43 40.65 26.16
C LEU A 36 10.72 41.51 26.07
N THR A 37 11.73 41.15 26.86
CA THR A 37 13.07 41.71 26.71
C THR A 37 13.67 41.29 25.37
N PRO A 38 14.59 42.06 24.78
CA PRO A 38 15.21 41.68 23.50
C PRO A 38 15.86 40.30 23.52
N GLU A 39 16.48 39.93 24.65
CA GLU A 39 17.10 38.61 24.85
C GLU A 39 16.05 37.49 24.89
N ALA A 40 14.95 37.69 25.63
CA ALA A 40 13.89 36.70 25.71
C ALA A 40 13.11 36.57 24.38
N GLN A 41 12.96 37.67 23.64
CA GLN A 41 12.39 37.65 22.29
C GLN A 41 13.26 36.85 21.33
N ALA A 42 14.58 37.04 21.34
CA ALA A 42 15.49 36.27 20.49
C ALA A 42 15.42 34.76 20.76
N ILE A 43 15.34 34.37 22.04
CA ILE A 43 15.20 32.96 22.45
C ILE A 43 13.84 32.40 22.00
N ALA A 44 12.76 33.16 22.15
CA ALA A 44 11.43 32.75 21.71
C ALA A 44 11.37 32.58 20.19
N ASP A 45 11.97 33.49 19.44
CA ASP A 45 12.03 33.42 17.98
C ASP A 45 12.87 32.21 17.50
N GLU A 46 14.02 31.95 18.15
CA GLU A 46 14.84 30.77 17.87
C GLU A 46 14.10 29.46 18.18
N GLY A 47 13.42 29.39 19.34
CA GLY A 47 12.61 28.24 19.72
C GLY A 47 11.45 27.99 18.76
N ASN A 48 10.75 29.04 18.34
CA ASN A 48 9.67 28.96 17.36
C ASN A 48 10.19 28.52 15.98
N ALA A 49 11.34 29.03 15.54
CA ALA A 49 11.96 28.61 14.29
C ALA A 49 12.38 27.13 14.34
N ALA A 50 12.94 26.67 15.46
CA ALA A 50 13.31 25.28 15.66
C ALA A 50 12.08 24.36 15.70
N LEU A 51 11.00 24.80 16.36
CA LEU A 51 9.73 24.06 16.40
C LEU A 51 9.12 23.95 15.00
N ALA A 52 9.05 25.05 14.24
CA ALA A 52 8.55 25.05 12.88
C ALA A 52 9.38 24.14 11.96
N ALA A 53 10.72 24.16 12.10
CA ALA A 53 11.60 23.26 11.35
C ALA A 53 11.39 21.79 11.73
N ALA A 54 11.21 21.49 13.01
CA ALA A 54 10.94 20.13 13.49
C ALA A 54 9.57 19.62 13.01
N GLN A 55 8.54 20.46 13.04
CA GLN A 55 7.21 20.14 12.51
C GLN A 55 7.28 19.86 11.00
N GLN A 56 7.97 20.71 10.24
CA GLN A 56 8.14 20.50 8.80
C GLN A 56 8.91 19.20 8.49
N ALA A 57 9.97 18.91 9.25
CA ALA A 57 10.73 17.66 9.10
C ALA A 57 9.87 16.43 9.45
N HIS A 58 9.03 16.54 10.49
CA HIS A 58 8.11 15.48 10.90
C HIS A 58 7.03 15.21 9.84
N GLU A 59 6.40 16.27 9.31
CA GLU A 59 5.43 16.16 8.21
C GLU A 59 6.06 15.54 6.96
N ALA A 60 7.28 15.96 6.60
CA ALA A 60 8.03 15.37 5.49
C ALA A 60 8.35 13.88 5.74
N ALA A 61 8.70 13.50 6.97
CA ALA A 61 8.96 12.11 7.34
C ALA A 61 7.69 11.25 7.28
N LEU A 62 6.54 11.77 7.73
CA LEU A 62 5.25 11.08 7.62
C LEU A 62 4.87 10.86 6.16
N ALA A 63 4.93 11.90 5.33
CA ALA A 63 4.62 11.79 3.92
C ALA A 63 5.54 10.78 3.20
N ASN A 64 6.82 10.73 3.57
CA ASN A 64 7.76 9.75 3.03
C ASN A 64 7.42 8.32 3.50
N SER A 65 7.07 8.13 4.78
CA SER A 65 6.66 6.84 5.32
C SER A 65 5.42 6.28 4.60
N ASP A 66 4.41 7.10 4.35
CA ASP A 66 3.19 6.67 3.65
C ASP A 66 3.47 6.22 2.22
N ASN A 67 4.35 6.95 1.51
CA ASN A 67 4.79 6.56 0.18
C ASN A 67 5.57 5.22 0.21
N VAL A 68 6.47 5.03 1.18
CA VAL A 68 7.23 3.79 1.34
C VAL A 68 6.33 2.61 1.68
N ILE A 69 5.35 2.79 2.58
CA ILE A 69 4.37 1.77 2.93
C ILE A 69 3.57 1.39 1.69
N LYS A 70 3.05 2.38 0.96
CA LYS A 70 2.28 2.15 -0.27
C LYS A 70 3.10 1.40 -1.32
N GLU A 71 4.33 1.82 -1.58
CA GLU A 71 5.22 1.16 -2.54
C GLU A 71 5.50 -0.30 -2.16
N ARG A 72 5.76 -0.56 -0.88
CA ARG A 72 5.97 -1.92 -0.37
C ARG A 72 4.71 -2.77 -0.48
N THR A 73 3.54 -2.23 -0.14
CA THR A 73 2.26 -2.92 -0.26
C THR A 73 1.94 -3.23 -1.73
N ASP A 74 2.11 -2.27 -2.64
CA ASP A 74 1.90 -2.46 -4.08
C ASP A 74 2.84 -3.54 -4.64
N THR A 75 4.11 -3.54 -4.19
CA THR A 75 5.10 -4.57 -4.55
C THR A 75 4.68 -5.95 -4.05
N LEU A 76 4.30 -6.07 -2.78
CA LEU A 76 3.85 -7.33 -2.18
C LEU A 76 2.59 -7.87 -2.86
N HIS A 77 1.59 -7.02 -3.08
CA HIS A 77 0.37 -7.38 -3.79
C HIS A 77 0.66 -7.85 -5.22
N GLY A 78 1.57 -7.15 -5.92
CA GLY A 78 2.02 -7.55 -7.25
C GLY A 78 2.72 -8.92 -7.26
N MET A 79 3.53 -9.22 -6.24
CA MET A 79 4.19 -10.53 -6.09
C MET A 79 3.17 -11.64 -5.81
N ILE A 80 2.25 -11.43 -4.88
CA ILE A 80 1.21 -12.40 -4.50
C ILE A 80 0.32 -12.71 -5.70
N ALA A 81 -0.15 -11.67 -6.40
CA ALA A 81 -0.96 -11.81 -7.61
C ALA A 81 -0.25 -12.64 -8.68
N ARG A 82 1.02 -12.32 -8.99
CA ARG A 82 1.81 -13.03 -10.00
C ARG A 82 2.06 -14.49 -9.63
N ALA A 83 2.37 -14.77 -8.37
CA ALA A 83 2.56 -16.12 -7.88
C ALA A 83 1.26 -16.94 -8.02
N ALA A 84 0.14 -16.43 -7.49
CA ALA A 84 -1.14 -17.12 -7.54
C ALA A 84 -1.61 -17.41 -8.97
N ILE A 85 -1.46 -16.46 -9.90
CA ILE A 85 -1.84 -16.66 -11.30
C ILE A 85 -0.86 -17.63 -11.99
N GLY A 86 0.44 -17.52 -11.72
CA GLY A 86 1.46 -18.43 -12.25
C GLY A 86 1.21 -19.88 -11.85
N ASP A 87 0.97 -20.11 -10.55
CA ASP A 87 0.68 -21.44 -10.00
C ASP A 87 -0.56 -22.06 -10.64
N VAL A 88 -1.60 -21.25 -10.88
CA VAL A 88 -2.82 -21.70 -11.57
C VAL A 88 -2.56 -21.99 -13.05
N LEU A 89 -1.80 -21.16 -13.77
CA LEU A 89 -1.43 -21.44 -15.17
C LEU A 89 -0.66 -22.77 -15.29
N ASP A 90 0.27 -23.01 -14.38
CA ASP A 90 1.04 -24.25 -14.32
C ASP A 90 0.13 -25.45 -13.99
N ALA A 91 -0.78 -25.31 -13.03
CA ALA A 91 -1.76 -26.35 -12.67
C ALA A 91 -2.72 -26.67 -13.82
N GLN A 92 -3.10 -25.67 -14.62
CA GLN A 92 -3.91 -25.82 -15.83
C GLN A 92 -3.10 -26.40 -17.01
N GLY A 93 -1.80 -26.68 -16.83
CA GLY A 93 -0.95 -27.33 -17.82
C GLY A 93 -0.48 -26.40 -18.94
N VAL A 94 -0.51 -25.08 -18.73
CA VAL A 94 0.07 -24.12 -19.67
C VAL A 94 1.57 -24.40 -19.79
N PRO A 95 2.13 -24.59 -21.00
CA PRO A 95 3.55 -24.90 -21.12
C PRO A 95 4.40 -23.75 -20.55
N GLY A 96 5.44 -24.06 -19.76
CA GLY A 96 6.25 -23.05 -19.06
C GLY A 96 6.89 -21.97 -19.95
N ARG A 97 7.09 -22.24 -21.25
CA ARG A 97 7.53 -21.21 -22.21
C ARG A 97 6.48 -20.14 -22.52
N PHE A 98 5.20 -20.46 -22.32
CA PHE A 98 4.05 -19.59 -22.55
C PHE A 98 3.50 -19.01 -21.26
N ALA A 99 3.79 -19.60 -20.10
CA ALA A 99 3.30 -19.13 -18.80
C ALA A 99 3.65 -17.66 -18.50
N PRO A 100 4.89 -17.15 -18.74
CA PRO A 100 5.19 -15.74 -18.49
C PRO A 100 4.40 -14.77 -19.39
N ALA A 101 4.23 -15.13 -20.66
CA ALA A 101 3.48 -14.32 -21.62
C ALA A 101 1.97 -14.36 -21.33
N GLY A 102 1.44 -15.53 -20.95
CA GLY A 102 0.05 -15.69 -20.55
C GLY A 102 -0.28 -14.94 -19.26
N LEU A 103 0.61 -14.99 -18.27
CA LEU A 103 0.52 -14.20 -17.04
C LEU A 103 0.47 -12.69 -17.34
N ALA A 104 1.39 -12.21 -18.18
CA ALA A 104 1.43 -10.80 -18.55
C ALA A 104 0.13 -10.35 -19.24
N LEU A 105 -0.35 -11.13 -20.21
CA LEU A 105 -1.60 -10.82 -20.90
C LEU A 105 -2.81 -10.87 -19.96
N PHE A 106 -2.88 -11.88 -19.10
CA PHE A 106 -3.96 -12.01 -18.11
C PHE A 106 -4.03 -10.81 -17.15
N LEU A 107 -2.87 -10.35 -16.66
CA LEU A 107 -2.78 -9.17 -15.80
C LEU A 107 -3.15 -7.86 -16.50
N THR A 108 -3.04 -7.78 -17.83
CA THR A 108 -3.50 -6.60 -18.58
C THR A 108 -5.01 -6.57 -18.80
N THR A 109 -5.67 -7.73 -18.78
CA THR A 109 -7.09 -7.86 -19.08
C THR A 109 -7.96 -7.96 -17.83
N HIS A 110 -7.39 -8.35 -16.69
CA HIS A 110 -8.12 -8.57 -15.45
C HIS A 110 -7.61 -7.67 -14.32
N LYS A 111 -8.55 -7.18 -13.48
CA LYS A 111 -8.21 -6.47 -12.26
C LYS A 111 -8.01 -7.49 -11.13
N VAL A 112 -6.82 -7.48 -10.54
CA VAL A 112 -6.48 -8.34 -9.39
C VAL A 112 -6.65 -7.55 -8.11
N GLU A 113 -7.24 -8.19 -7.11
CA GLU A 113 -7.31 -7.68 -5.75
C GLU A 113 -6.69 -8.69 -4.81
N VAL A 114 -5.94 -8.20 -3.82
CA VAL A 114 -5.27 -9.01 -2.82
C VAL A 114 -5.91 -8.66 -1.49
N GLU A 115 -6.56 -9.64 -0.88
CA GLU A 115 -7.27 -9.49 0.39
C GLU A 115 -6.61 -10.38 1.45
N PRO A 116 -6.68 -10.02 2.75
CA PRO A 116 -6.29 -10.93 3.81
C PRO A 116 -7.13 -12.20 3.73
N ALA A 117 -6.50 -13.35 3.97
CA ALA A 117 -7.18 -14.63 3.95
C ALA A 117 -8.19 -14.75 5.11
N ASP A 118 -9.30 -15.46 4.88
CA ASP A 118 -10.37 -15.65 5.87
C ASP A 118 -9.92 -16.43 7.13
N ASP A 119 -8.86 -17.23 7.01
CA ASP A 119 -8.25 -17.97 8.11
C ASP A 119 -7.33 -17.10 9.00
N GLY A 120 -7.16 -15.83 8.62
CA GLY A 120 -6.31 -14.88 9.33
C GLY A 120 -4.81 -15.07 9.09
N ASP A 121 -4.41 -15.99 8.20
CA ASP A 121 -3.01 -16.22 7.85
C ASP A 121 -2.75 -15.99 6.36
N GLY A 122 -1.97 -14.95 6.06
CA GLY A 122 -1.58 -14.61 4.71
C GLY A 122 -2.62 -13.82 3.91
N HIS A 123 -2.46 -13.86 2.59
CA HIS A 123 -3.24 -13.07 1.64
C HIS A 123 -3.67 -13.96 0.47
N VAL A 124 -4.87 -13.70 -0.06
CA VAL A 124 -5.41 -14.39 -1.23
C VAL A 124 -5.56 -13.39 -2.38
N ALA A 125 -5.12 -13.80 -3.57
CA ALA A 125 -5.40 -13.07 -4.79
C ALA A 125 -6.78 -13.48 -5.35
N LEU A 126 -7.59 -12.48 -5.65
CA LEU A 126 -8.91 -12.59 -6.26
C LEU A 126 -8.95 -11.74 -7.53
N ILE A 127 -9.82 -12.10 -8.46
CA ILE A 127 -10.03 -11.35 -9.69
C ILE A 127 -11.36 -10.62 -9.59
N ARG A 128 -11.34 -9.29 -9.75
CA ARG A 128 -12.55 -8.48 -9.83
C ARG A 128 -13.06 -8.43 -11.26
N ASP A 129 -14.31 -8.83 -11.43
CA ASP A 129 -15.06 -8.70 -12.68
C ASP A 129 -16.30 -7.80 -12.49
N GLY A 130 -17.17 -7.74 -13.51
CA GLY A 130 -18.42 -6.97 -13.44
C GLY A 130 -19.51 -7.55 -12.54
N PHE A 131 -19.34 -8.77 -12.02
CA PHE A 131 -20.30 -9.50 -11.18
C PHE A 131 -19.83 -9.65 -9.72
N GLY A 132 -18.55 -9.39 -9.43
CA GLY A 132 -17.96 -9.46 -8.10
C GLY A 132 -16.51 -9.94 -8.10
N LEU A 133 -16.12 -10.58 -6.99
CA LEU A 133 -14.82 -11.21 -6.82
C LEU A 133 -14.93 -12.70 -7.15
N ARG A 134 -13.98 -13.20 -7.92
CA ARG A 134 -13.85 -14.62 -8.27
C ARG A 134 -12.44 -15.12 -7.96
N SER A 135 -12.31 -16.42 -7.73
CA SER A 135 -11.00 -17.04 -7.55
C SER A 135 -10.14 -16.90 -8.82
N VAL A 136 -8.83 -16.83 -8.63
CA VAL A 136 -7.86 -16.82 -9.74
C VAL A 136 -8.02 -18.07 -10.61
N GLU A 137 -8.27 -19.23 -10.00
CA GLU A 137 -8.52 -20.48 -10.73
C GLU A 137 -9.68 -20.35 -11.71
N ALA A 138 -10.86 -19.92 -11.23
CA ALA A 138 -12.04 -19.79 -12.08
C ALA A 138 -11.82 -18.76 -13.20
N ALA A 139 -11.13 -17.66 -12.91
CA ALA A 139 -10.81 -16.63 -13.89
C ALA A 139 -9.84 -17.13 -14.97
N VAL A 140 -8.75 -17.80 -14.58
CA VAL A 140 -7.77 -18.35 -15.53
C VAL A 140 -8.40 -19.45 -16.38
N SER A 141 -9.19 -20.35 -15.80
CA SER A 141 -9.89 -21.38 -16.56
C SER A 141 -10.85 -20.79 -17.59
N ALA A 142 -11.61 -19.74 -17.24
CA ALA A 142 -12.49 -19.05 -18.17
C ALA A 142 -11.70 -18.34 -19.29
N TRP A 143 -10.58 -17.70 -18.92
CA TRP A 143 -9.71 -17.01 -19.87
C TRP A 143 -9.05 -17.96 -20.87
N LEU A 144 -8.58 -19.14 -20.45
CA LEU A 144 -7.98 -20.12 -21.36
C LEU A 144 -8.96 -20.66 -22.43
N VAL A 145 -10.27 -20.49 -22.22
CA VAL A 145 -11.32 -20.85 -23.20
C VAL A 145 -11.70 -19.66 -24.08
N SER A 146 -11.33 -18.44 -23.72
CA SER A 146 -11.59 -17.22 -24.51
C SER A 146 -10.69 -17.14 -25.74
N ASP A 147 -11.04 -16.26 -26.69
CA ASP A 147 -10.23 -16.03 -27.90
C ASP A 147 -8.80 -15.56 -27.58
N GLU A 148 -8.63 -14.82 -26.48
CA GLU A 148 -7.35 -14.27 -26.05
C GLU A 148 -6.46 -15.32 -25.36
N GLY A 149 -7.04 -16.16 -24.49
CA GLY A 149 -6.30 -17.17 -23.73
C GLY A 149 -6.15 -18.52 -24.45
N ARG A 150 -6.93 -18.79 -25.49
CA ARG A 150 -6.91 -20.09 -26.20
C ARG A 150 -5.56 -20.43 -26.82
N ALA A 151 -4.75 -19.45 -27.20
CA ALA A 151 -3.40 -19.68 -27.70
C ALA A 151 -2.44 -20.22 -26.63
N TYR A 152 -2.74 -20.00 -25.35
CA TYR A 152 -1.97 -20.44 -24.19
C TYR A 152 -2.50 -21.74 -23.60
N ALA A 153 -3.73 -22.13 -23.94
CA ALA A 153 -4.34 -23.36 -23.47
C ALA A 153 -3.46 -24.58 -23.81
N PRO A 154 -3.39 -25.58 -22.91
CA PRO A 154 -2.71 -26.82 -23.21
C PRO A 154 -3.28 -27.44 -24.48
N ALA A 155 -2.42 -28.04 -25.29
CA ALA A 155 -2.87 -28.82 -26.43
C ALA A 155 -3.88 -29.85 -25.91
N ARG A 156 -5.13 -29.80 -26.41
CA ARG A 156 -6.13 -30.81 -26.08
C ARG A 156 -5.49 -32.15 -26.39
N LYS A 157 -5.27 -32.98 -25.37
CA LYS A 157 -5.02 -34.42 -25.57
C LYS A 157 -6.32 -34.97 -26.14
N SER A 158 -6.55 -34.78 -27.44
CA SER A 158 -7.47 -35.66 -28.12
C SER A 158 -6.86 -37.04 -27.95
N ALA A 159 -7.58 -37.93 -27.30
CA ALA A 159 -7.41 -39.34 -27.60
C ALA A 159 -7.79 -39.46 -29.08
N GLY A 160 -6.83 -39.15 -29.97
CA GLY A 160 -7.00 -39.34 -31.40
C GLY A 160 -7.38 -40.79 -31.64
N GLU A 161 -7.96 -41.10 -32.80
CA GLU A 161 -8.37 -42.47 -33.15
C GLU A 161 -7.28 -43.51 -32.84
N PHE A 162 -6.00 -43.12 -32.94
CA PHE A 162 -4.84 -43.93 -32.55
C PHE A 162 -4.80 -44.31 -31.06
N GLY A 163 -5.14 -43.39 -30.15
CA GLY A 163 -5.21 -43.66 -28.71
C GLY A 163 -6.40 -44.57 -28.34
N ARG A 164 -7.53 -44.43 -29.05
CA ARG A 164 -8.66 -45.35 -28.94
C ARG A 164 -8.32 -46.74 -29.48
N MET A 165 -7.65 -46.82 -30.63
CA MET A 165 -7.22 -48.06 -31.24
C MET A 165 -6.22 -48.83 -30.35
N ILE A 166 -5.29 -48.14 -29.68
CA ILE A 166 -4.37 -48.77 -28.71
C ILE A 166 -5.11 -49.24 -27.44
N ALA A 167 -6.10 -48.49 -26.96
CA ALA A 167 -6.92 -48.89 -25.82
C ALA A 167 -7.77 -50.14 -26.13
N ASP A 168 -8.32 -50.22 -27.35
CA ASP A 168 -9.07 -51.38 -27.81
C ASP A 168 -8.18 -52.61 -28.04
N LEU A 169 -6.97 -52.43 -28.59
CA LEU A 169 -5.97 -53.50 -28.73
C LEU A 169 -5.54 -54.08 -27.38
N LYS A 170 -5.47 -53.25 -26.32
CA LYS A 170 -5.15 -53.70 -24.96
C LYS A 170 -6.31 -54.41 -24.26
N LYS A 171 -7.57 -54.16 -24.65
CA LYS A 171 -8.76 -54.83 -24.11
C LYS A 171 -9.01 -56.22 -24.69
N GLN A 172 -8.39 -56.56 -25.83
CA GLN A 172 -8.54 -57.86 -26.51
C GLN A 172 -7.48 -58.89 -26.11
N ARG A 173 -6.63 -58.59 -25.13
CA ARG A 173 -5.69 -59.54 -24.50
C ARG A 173 -6.19 -59.90 -23.11
#